data_AF-A0A1M5L1B2-F1
#
_entry.id   AF-A0A1M5L1B2-F1
#
_cell.length_a   1.000
_cell.length_b   1.000
_cell.length_c   1.000
_cell.angle_alpha   90.00
_cell.angle_beta   90.00
_cell.angle_gamma   90.00
#
_symmetry.space_group_name_H-M   'P 1'
#
loop_
_entity.id
_entity.type
_entity.pdbx_description
1 polymer ?
#
loop_
_entity_poly.entity_id
_entity_poly.type
_entity_poly.pdbx_seq_one_letter_code
_entity_poly.pdbx_strand_id
1 'polypeptide(L)'
;MLLQCAAFPLTLMAVYVLARAGMAPGYAGAALIQGGFAALLAHLRKLAVWWLAIQLVFPLALLESRQLGIAPGLFLAGFLFLLMLYWSTFRTQVPYYPSGKRVWDEVARLLPPDRPVCAIDIGSGLGGLVLDLAARRPESTFVGIELAPLPWMVSWLRARVSGSGARFVRGDYHDLDFGNYDAVFAYLSPAAMSDLWHKAAREMRSGAILLSYEFVITEKAPDLSILPTGRGPTLYIWHF
;
A
#
# COMPACT_ATOMS: atom_id res chain seq x y z
N MET A 1 6.40 11.73 -14.61
CA MET A 1 5.95 13.11 -14.91
C MET A 1 7.04 14.15 -14.77
N LEU A 2 7.74 14.28 -13.64
CA LEU A 2 8.77 15.32 -13.48
C LEU A 2 9.85 15.31 -14.57
N LEU A 3 10.32 14.12 -14.99
CA LEU A 3 11.31 14.00 -16.07
C LEU A 3 10.74 14.39 -17.45
N GLN A 4 9.44 14.21 -17.69
CA GLN A 4 8.78 14.70 -18.90
C GLN A 4 8.74 16.23 -18.90
N CYS A 5 8.35 16.84 -17.78
CA CYS A 5 8.36 18.30 -17.64
C CYS A 5 9.78 18.87 -17.81
N ALA A 6 10.80 18.22 -17.24
CA ALA A 6 12.20 18.62 -17.38
C ALA A 6 12.75 18.44 -18.80
N ALA A 7 12.25 17.44 -19.55
CA ALA A 7 12.62 17.23 -20.96
C ALA A 7 11.97 18.25 -21.90
N PHE A 8 10.86 18.88 -21.51
CA PHE A 8 10.07 19.75 -22.40
C PHE A 8 10.86 20.93 -23.01
N PRO A 9 11.71 21.68 -22.28
CA PRO A 9 12.54 22.72 -22.87
C PRO A 9 13.56 22.19 -23.89
N LEU A 10 14.14 21.00 -23.64
CA LEU A 10 15.07 20.35 -24.57
C LEU A 10 14.37 19.94 -25.86
N THR A 11 13.16 19.40 -25.74
CA THR A 11 12.30 19.08 -26.88
C THR A 11 11.95 20.32 -27.69
N LEU A 12 11.54 21.41 -27.02
CA LEU A 12 11.19 22.66 -27.69
C LEU A 12 12.39 23.21 -28.47
N MET A 13 13.57 23.20 -27.86
CA MET A 13 14.81 23.62 -28.51
C MET A 13 15.15 22.74 -29.72
N ALA A 14 15.07 21.41 -29.58
CA ALA A 14 15.35 20.48 -30.67
C ALA A 14 14.37 20.64 -31.84
N VAL A 15 13.06 20.75 -31.56
CA VAL A 15 12.03 21.00 -32.57
C VAL A 15 12.25 22.35 -33.26
N TYR A 16 12.61 23.40 -32.51
CA TYR A 16 12.93 24.71 -33.08
C TYR A 16 14.14 24.66 -34.03
N VAL A 17 15.22 23.98 -33.64
CA VAL A 17 16.41 23.81 -34.48
C VAL A 17 16.09 23.01 -35.74
N LEU A 18 15.34 21.91 -35.61
CA LEU A 18 14.89 21.12 -36.76
C LEU A 18 14.05 21.97 -37.72
N ALA A 19 13.09 22.75 -37.20
CA ALA A 19 12.25 23.62 -38.00
C ALA A 19 13.08 24.69 -38.74
N ARG A 20 14.09 25.27 -38.09
CA ARG A 20 15.05 26.19 -38.72
C ARG A 20 15.91 25.55 -39.81
N ALA A 21 16.19 24.25 -39.69
CA ALA A 21 16.89 23.46 -40.69
C ALA A 21 15.97 22.97 -41.84
N GLY A 22 14.70 23.41 -41.88
CA GLY A 22 13.72 23.00 -42.90
C GLY A 22 13.00 21.68 -42.60
N MET A 23 13.24 21.06 -41.45
CA MET A 23 12.57 19.84 -41.00
C MET A 23 11.49 20.19 -39.97
N ALA A 24 10.20 20.11 -40.34
CA ALA A 24 9.10 20.32 -39.39
C ALA A 24 8.62 18.96 -38.85
N PRO A 25 9.07 18.49 -37.67
CA PRO A 25 8.55 17.25 -37.11
C PRO A 25 7.06 17.42 -36.79
N GLY A 26 6.23 16.52 -37.31
CA GLY A 26 4.83 16.43 -36.91
C GLY A 26 4.69 16.03 -35.44
N TYR A 27 3.46 15.99 -34.92
CA TYR A 27 3.19 15.69 -33.50
C TYR A 27 3.84 14.38 -33.03
N ALA A 28 3.79 13.32 -33.84
CA ALA A 28 4.45 12.04 -33.53
C ALA A 28 5.98 12.18 -33.41
N GLY A 29 6.60 12.96 -34.30
CA GLY A 29 8.04 13.24 -34.25
C GLY A 29 8.43 14.03 -33.01
N ALA A 30 7.64 15.05 -32.64
CA ALA A 30 7.85 15.80 -31.41
C ALA A 30 7.68 14.92 -30.15
N ALA A 31 6.72 13.99 -30.16
CA ALA A 31 6.53 13.03 -29.06
C ALA A 31 7.70 12.03 -28.93
N LEU A 32 8.28 11.57 -30.03
CA LEU A 32 9.49 10.73 -30.00
C LEU A 32 10.70 11.47 -29.42
N ILE A 33 10.90 12.73 -29.84
CA ILE A 33 11.98 13.57 -29.30
C ILE A 33 11.79 13.79 -27.79
N GLN A 34 10.56 14.11 -27.37
CA GLN A 34 10.18 14.26 -25.98
C GLN A 34 10.45 12.99 -25.16
N GLY A 35 10.00 11.84 -25.66
CA GLY A 35 10.22 10.55 -25.01
C GLY A 35 11.69 10.17 -24.92
N GLY A 36 12.46 10.47 -25.97
CA GLY A 36 13.91 10.26 -26.02
C GLY A 36 14.66 11.08 -24.97
N PHE A 37 14.38 12.39 -24.87
CA PHE A 37 14.98 13.22 -23.83
C PHE A 37 14.55 12.79 -22.42
N ALA A 38 13.28 12.47 -22.21
CA ALA A 38 12.79 12.01 -20.91
C ALA A 38 13.43 10.66 -20.50
N ALA A 39 13.60 9.73 -21.45
CA ALA A 39 14.31 8.47 -21.22
C ALA A 39 15.79 8.70 -20.93
N LEU A 40 16.45 9.62 -21.64
CA LEU A 40 17.84 10.01 -21.34
C LEU A 40 17.97 10.58 -19.93
N LEU A 41 17.09 11.49 -19.52
CA LEU A 41 17.08 12.02 -18.16
C LEU A 41 16.83 10.92 -17.12
N ALA A 42 15.96 9.95 -17.41
CA ALA A 42 15.73 8.81 -16.52
C ALA A 42 16.98 7.91 -16.39
N HIS A 43 17.70 7.70 -17.49
CA HIS A 43 18.96 6.97 -17.50
C HIS A 43 20.04 7.70 -16.69
N LEU A 44 20.18 9.02 -16.88
CA LEU A 44 21.12 9.87 -16.11
C LEU A 44 20.81 9.86 -14.61
N ARG A 45 19.54 9.68 -14.22
CA ARG A 45 19.10 9.51 -12.83
C ARG A 45 19.24 8.07 -12.32
N LYS A 46 19.81 7.16 -13.10
CA LYS A 46 20.00 5.74 -12.78
C LYS A 46 18.69 5.04 -12.38
N LEU A 47 17.58 5.46 -12.97
CA LEU A 47 16.30 4.79 -12.77
C LEU A 47 16.34 3.40 -13.42
N ALA A 48 15.55 2.48 -12.89
CA ALA A 48 15.45 1.13 -13.43
C ALA A 48 15.01 1.12 -14.91
N VAL A 49 15.43 0.11 -15.66
CA VAL A 49 15.27 0.05 -17.13
C VAL A 49 13.83 0.20 -17.59
N TRP A 50 12.86 -0.36 -16.85
CA TRP A 50 11.44 -0.21 -17.20
C TRP A 50 10.95 1.24 -17.17
N TRP A 51 11.56 2.11 -16.35
CA TRP A 51 11.24 3.54 -16.36
C TRP A 51 11.65 4.21 -17.67
N LEU A 52 12.74 3.76 -18.32
CA LEU A 52 13.15 4.27 -19.62
C LEU A 52 12.09 3.99 -20.68
N ALA A 53 11.58 2.75 -20.70
CA ALA A 53 10.51 2.34 -21.60
C ALA A 53 9.24 3.16 -21.36
N ILE A 54 8.85 3.36 -20.09
CA ILE A 54 7.70 4.22 -19.73
C ILE A 54 7.92 5.66 -20.21
N GLN A 55 9.08 6.26 -19.98
CA GLN A 55 9.35 7.64 -20.41
C GLN A 55 9.33 7.79 -21.94
N LEU A 56 9.84 6.79 -22.67
CA LEU A 56 9.88 6.82 -24.12
C LEU A 56 8.48 6.71 -24.75
N VAL A 57 7.66 5.78 -24.25
CA VAL A 57 6.33 5.48 -24.80
C VAL A 57 5.27 6.48 -24.35
N PHE A 58 5.43 7.11 -23.17
CA PHE A 58 4.40 7.95 -22.57
C PHE A 58 3.89 9.10 -23.48
N PRO A 59 4.73 9.92 -24.14
CA PRO A 59 4.25 10.99 -25.01
C PRO A 59 3.45 10.48 -26.22
N LEU A 60 3.82 9.31 -26.76
CA LEU A 60 3.07 8.67 -27.84
C LEU A 60 1.71 8.18 -27.34
N ALA A 61 1.68 7.50 -26.19
CA ALA A 61 0.43 7.07 -25.57
C ALA A 61 -0.50 8.26 -25.27
N LEU A 62 0.06 9.42 -24.91
CA LEU A 62 -0.73 10.65 -24.70
C LEU A 62 -1.34 11.16 -26.01
N LEU A 63 -0.59 11.17 -27.12
CA LEU A 63 -1.13 11.52 -28.44
C LEU A 63 -2.22 10.56 -28.90
N GLU A 64 -2.00 9.26 -28.74
CA GLU A 64 -2.99 8.24 -29.08
C GLU A 64 -4.26 8.36 -28.23
N SER A 65 -4.13 8.67 -26.94
CA SER A 65 -5.30 8.89 -26.08
C SER A 65 -6.19 10.04 -26.55
N ARG A 66 -5.59 11.08 -27.15
CA ARG A 66 -6.32 12.18 -27.76
C ARG A 66 -7.05 11.75 -29.03
N GLN A 67 -6.42 10.92 -29.87
CA GLN A 67 -7.04 10.40 -31.09
C GLN A 67 -8.23 9.49 -30.79
N LEU A 68 -8.12 8.68 -29.72
CA LEU A 68 -9.18 7.81 -29.22
C LEU A 68 -10.30 8.56 -28.47
N GLY A 69 -10.19 9.88 -28.32
CA GLY A 69 -11.20 10.69 -27.63
C GLY A 69 -11.35 10.35 -26.14
N ILE A 70 -10.31 9.82 -25.50
CA ILE A 70 -10.36 9.46 -24.08
C ILE A 70 -10.52 10.74 -23.26
N ALA A 71 -11.60 10.81 -22.49
CA ALA A 71 -11.89 11.98 -21.67
C ALA A 71 -10.78 12.21 -20.62
N PRO A 72 -10.24 13.43 -20.50
CA PRO A 72 -9.24 13.77 -19.48
C PRO A 72 -9.68 13.43 -18.05
N GLY A 73 -10.99 13.47 -17.80
CA GLY A 73 -11.60 13.08 -16.53
C GLY A 73 -11.33 11.63 -16.13
N LEU A 74 -11.12 10.71 -17.08
CA LEU A 74 -10.76 9.31 -16.77
C LEU A 74 -9.34 9.20 -16.21
N PHE A 75 -8.39 9.96 -16.75
CA PHE A 75 -7.03 10.01 -16.20
C PHE A 75 -7.03 10.62 -14.79
N LEU A 76 -7.82 11.68 -14.58
CA LEU A 76 -8.00 12.29 -13.26
C LEU A 76 -8.64 11.30 -12.29
N ALA A 77 -9.70 10.61 -12.70
CA ALA A 77 -10.37 9.59 -11.87
C ALA A 77 -9.42 8.45 -11.51
N GLY A 78 -8.64 7.94 -12.47
CA GLY A 78 -7.60 6.93 -12.22
C GLY A 78 -6.51 7.43 -11.26
N PHE A 79 -6.06 8.68 -11.43
CA PHE A 79 -5.10 9.30 -10.52
C PHE A 79 -5.68 9.43 -9.11
N LEU A 80 -6.90 9.95 -8.95
CA LEU A 80 -7.56 10.09 -7.65
C LEU A 80 -7.80 8.73 -6.99
N PHE A 81 -8.19 7.71 -7.76
CA PHE A 81 -8.32 6.35 -7.27
C PHE A 81 -7.00 5.81 -6.72
N LEU A 82 -5.91 5.92 -7.49
CA LEU A 82 -4.57 5.50 -7.04
C LEU A 82 -4.09 6.32 -5.85
N LEU A 83 -4.35 7.62 -5.83
CA LEU A 83 -4.00 8.52 -4.73
C LEU A 83 -4.75 8.13 -3.45
N MET A 84 -6.03 7.79 -3.53
CA MET A 84 -6.80 7.36 -2.36
C MET A 84 -6.43 5.94 -1.90
N LEU A 85 -6.03 5.07 -2.83
CA LEU A 85 -5.58 3.70 -2.54
C LEU A 85 -4.21 3.68 -1.86
N TYR A 86 -3.26 4.49 -2.34
CA TYR A 86 -1.88 4.57 -1.85
C TYR A 86 -1.59 5.86 -1.05
N TRP A 87 -2.64 6.43 -0.45
CA TRP A 87 -2.66 7.75 0.19
C TRP A 87 -1.50 8.00 1.15
N SER A 88 -1.09 7.00 1.92
CA SER A 88 -0.07 7.14 2.96
C SER A 88 1.29 6.58 2.57
N THR A 89 1.39 5.81 1.48
CA THR A 89 2.61 5.07 1.11
C THR A 89 3.81 6.00 0.91
N PHE A 90 3.59 7.25 0.48
CA PHE A 90 4.65 8.25 0.36
C PHE A 90 5.26 8.69 1.70
N ARG A 91 4.55 8.48 2.83
CA ARG A 91 5.01 8.79 4.19
C ARG A 91 5.40 7.54 4.97
N THR A 92 4.52 6.55 5.01
CA THR A 92 4.69 5.36 5.86
C THR A 92 5.53 4.28 5.20
N GLN A 93 5.72 4.34 3.87
CA GLN A 93 6.35 3.27 3.08
C GLN A 93 5.65 1.91 3.28
N VAL A 94 4.35 1.93 3.60
CA VAL A 94 3.49 0.75 3.70
C VAL A 94 2.53 0.77 2.49
N PRO A 95 2.85 0.05 1.41
CA PRO A 95 1.91 -0.18 0.31
C PRO A 95 0.81 -1.17 0.72
N TYR A 96 -0.36 -1.10 0.07
CA TYR A 96 -1.43 -2.06 0.30
C TYR A 96 -1.08 -3.44 -0.27
N TYR A 97 -0.95 -4.44 0.62
CA TYR A 97 -0.87 -5.86 0.28
C TYR A 97 -1.84 -6.65 1.16
N PRO A 98 -2.83 -7.36 0.59
CA PRO A 98 -3.75 -8.15 1.41
C PRO A 98 -3.07 -9.39 1.97
N SER A 99 -3.28 -9.67 3.25
CA SER A 99 -3.02 -10.99 3.81
C SER A 99 -4.05 -12.01 3.30
N GLY A 100 -3.69 -13.29 3.29
CA GLY A 100 -4.53 -14.36 2.76
C GLY A 100 -5.18 -15.22 3.85
N LYS A 101 -6.24 -15.95 3.49
CA LYS A 101 -7.00 -16.83 4.39
C LYS A 101 -6.14 -17.80 5.21
N ARG A 102 -5.04 -18.29 4.63
CA ARG A 102 -4.07 -19.16 5.32
C ARG A 102 -3.49 -18.52 6.58
N VAL A 103 -3.16 -17.23 6.52
CA VAL A 103 -2.66 -16.48 7.67
C VAL A 103 -3.79 -16.22 8.65
N TRP A 104 -4.97 -15.87 8.14
CA TRP A 104 -6.15 -15.61 8.98
C TRP A 104 -6.53 -16.85 9.81
N ASP A 105 -6.42 -18.04 9.23
CA ASP A 105 -6.64 -19.31 9.94
C ASP A 105 -5.63 -19.53 11.08
N GLU A 106 -4.35 -19.20 10.88
CA GLU A 106 -3.34 -19.32 11.94
C GLU A 106 -3.55 -18.24 13.02
N VAL A 107 -3.85 -17.00 12.64
CA VAL A 107 -4.19 -15.92 13.58
C VAL A 107 -5.39 -16.34 14.44
N ALA A 108 -6.46 -16.88 13.82
CA ALA A 108 -7.65 -17.34 14.54
C ALA A 108 -7.34 -18.45 15.56
N ARG A 109 -6.38 -19.35 15.26
CA ARG A 109 -5.96 -20.42 16.18
C ARG A 109 -5.11 -19.91 17.35
N LEU A 110 -4.37 -18.82 17.14
CA LEU A 110 -3.51 -18.22 18.16
C LEU A 110 -4.29 -17.37 19.17
N LEU A 111 -5.50 -16.92 18.82
CA LEU A 111 -6.34 -16.17 19.74
C LEU A 111 -6.87 -17.09 20.88
N PRO A 112 -6.85 -16.64 22.15
CA PRO A 112 -7.37 -17.40 23.29
C PRO A 112 -8.79 -17.95 23.06
N PRO A 113 -9.00 -19.27 23.03
CA PRO A 113 -10.31 -19.87 22.68
C PRO A 113 -11.33 -19.85 23.83
N ASP A 114 -10.86 -19.66 25.04
CA ASP A 114 -11.57 -19.81 26.32
C ASP A 114 -12.30 -18.55 26.78
N ARG A 115 -12.03 -17.40 26.15
CA ARG A 115 -12.66 -16.11 26.48
C ARG A 115 -12.85 -15.21 25.26
N PRO A 116 -13.82 -14.28 25.27
CA PRO A 116 -13.88 -13.20 24.28
C PRO A 116 -12.60 -12.38 24.27
N VAL A 117 -12.17 -11.93 23.09
CA VAL A 117 -10.95 -11.13 22.92
C VAL A 117 -11.24 -9.79 22.26
N CYS A 118 -10.41 -8.80 22.55
CA CYS A 118 -10.35 -7.55 21.81
C CYS A 118 -9.09 -7.55 20.95
N ALA A 119 -9.22 -7.68 19.63
CA ALA A 119 -8.09 -7.74 18.72
C ALA A 119 -8.15 -6.64 17.66
N ILE A 120 -6.98 -6.16 17.23
CA ILE A 120 -6.86 -5.13 16.20
C ILE A 120 -5.91 -5.53 15.07
N ASP A 121 -6.31 -5.17 13.85
CA ASP A 121 -5.47 -5.21 12.64
C ASP A 121 -4.99 -3.77 12.32
N ILE A 122 -3.67 -3.54 12.44
CA ILE A 122 -3.04 -2.25 12.16
C ILE A 122 -2.60 -2.17 10.70
N GLY A 123 -3.22 -1.29 9.92
CA GLY A 123 -3.11 -1.32 8.45
C GLY A 123 -4.07 -2.34 7.83
N SER A 124 -5.31 -2.37 8.33
CA SER A 124 -6.30 -3.39 7.98
C SER A 124 -6.74 -3.44 6.51
N GLY A 125 -6.37 -2.44 5.70
CA GLY A 125 -6.65 -2.40 4.28
C GLY A 125 -8.15 -2.51 3.99
N LEU A 126 -8.53 -3.47 3.15
CA LEU A 126 -9.95 -3.74 2.84
C LEU A 126 -10.68 -4.49 3.96
N GLY A 127 -10.03 -4.79 5.08
CA GLY A 127 -10.64 -5.39 6.27
C GLY A 127 -10.82 -6.91 6.23
N GLY A 128 -10.06 -7.61 5.38
CA GLY A 128 -10.20 -9.05 5.16
C GLY A 128 -10.11 -9.88 6.44
N LEU A 129 -9.02 -9.72 7.19
CA LEU A 129 -8.78 -10.44 8.45
C LEU A 129 -9.85 -10.12 9.50
N VAL A 130 -10.11 -8.83 9.74
CA VAL A 130 -11.06 -8.37 10.77
C VAL A 130 -12.47 -8.89 10.51
N LEU A 131 -12.95 -8.86 9.26
CA LEU A 131 -14.24 -9.40 8.88
C LEU A 131 -14.33 -10.92 9.07
N ASP A 132 -13.27 -11.65 8.70
CA ASP A 132 -13.20 -13.11 8.84
C ASP A 132 -13.21 -13.51 10.32
N LEU A 133 -12.41 -12.85 11.16
CA LEU A 133 -12.39 -13.11 12.60
C LEU A 133 -13.73 -12.77 13.27
N ALA A 134 -14.33 -11.63 12.93
CA ALA A 134 -15.64 -11.23 13.46
C ALA A 134 -16.77 -12.21 13.08
N ALA A 135 -16.67 -12.85 11.92
CA ALA A 135 -17.60 -13.90 11.52
C ALA A 135 -17.39 -15.21 12.29
N ARG A 136 -16.14 -15.57 12.60
CA ARG A 136 -15.81 -16.79 13.37
C ARG A 136 -16.14 -16.66 14.86
N ARG A 137 -16.00 -15.46 15.41
CA ARG A 137 -16.10 -15.19 16.85
C ARG A 137 -16.97 -13.97 17.14
N PRO A 138 -18.31 -14.05 16.95
CA PRO A 138 -19.22 -12.93 17.14
C PRO A 138 -19.25 -12.37 18.58
N GLU A 139 -18.81 -13.16 19.56
CA GLU A 139 -18.68 -12.76 20.97
C GLU A 139 -17.48 -11.84 21.23
N SER A 140 -16.51 -11.82 20.31
CA SER A 140 -15.26 -11.06 20.43
C SER A 140 -15.32 -9.74 19.67
N THR A 141 -14.46 -8.79 20.04
CA THR A 141 -14.36 -7.48 19.37
C THR A 141 -13.16 -7.45 18.44
N PHE A 142 -13.41 -7.23 17.14
CA PHE A 142 -12.36 -7.08 16.14
C PHE A 142 -12.41 -5.68 15.54
N VAL A 143 -11.25 -5.02 15.58
CA VAL A 143 -11.08 -3.65 15.08
C VAL A 143 -10.06 -3.67 13.93
N GLY A 144 -10.33 -2.91 12.87
CA GLY A 144 -9.32 -2.59 11.86
C GLY A 144 -9.07 -1.10 11.85
N ILE A 145 -7.81 -0.69 11.92
CA ILE A 145 -7.42 0.71 11.68
C ILE A 145 -6.72 0.82 10.32
N GLU A 146 -7.06 1.86 9.57
CA GLU A 146 -6.48 2.11 8.26
C GLU A 146 -6.33 3.61 8.01
N LEU A 147 -5.17 4.00 7.49
CA LEU A 147 -4.83 5.39 7.22
C LEU A 147 -5.35 5.83 5.83
N ALA A 148 -5.33 4.92 4.86
CA ALA A 148 -5.75 5.16 3.49
C ALA A 148 -7.29 5.30 3.39
N PRO A 149 -7.82 6.44 2.88
CA PRO A 149 -9.25 6.70 2.86
C PRO A 149 -10.07 5.67 2.09
N LEU A 150 -9.58 5.21 0.93
CA LEU A 150 -10.33 4.27 0.10
C LEU A 150 -10.38 2.87 0.73
N PRO A 151 -9.27 2.25 1.14
CA PRO A 151 -9.32 0.97 1.83
C PRO A 151 -10.19 0.98 3.09
N TRP A 152 -10.07 2.01 3.93
CA TRP A 152 -10.95 2.20 5.09
C TRP A 152 -12.43 2.29 4.71
N MET A 153 -12.77 3.10 3.70
CA MET A 153 -14.17 3.26 3.29
C MET A 153 -14.75 1.94 2.77
N VAL A 154 -13.96 1.17 2.01
CA VAL A 154 -14.37 -0.14 1.52
C VAL A 154 -14.54 -1.14 2.67
N SER A 155 -13.62 -1.21 3.64
CA SER A 155 -13.73 -2.12 4.77
C SER A 155 -14.96 -1.82 5.63
N TRP A 156 -15.21 -0.54 5.92
CA TRP A 156 -16.41 -0.07 6.60
C TRP A 156 -17.70 -0.42 5.85
N LEU A 157 -17.75 -0.21 4.53
CA LEU A 157 -18.92 -0.54 3.72
C LEU A 157 -19.16 -2.05 3.68
N ARG A 158 -18.09 -2.86 3.56
CA ARG A 158 -18.18 -4.31 3.61
C ARG A 158 -18.78 -4.80 4.92
N ALA A 159 -18.35 -4.26 6.07
CA ALA A 159 -18.93 -4.59 7.37
C ALA A 159 -20.42 -4.22 7.45
N ARG A 160 -20.78 -3.02 6.99
CA ARG A 160 -22.17 -2.52 6.96
C ARG A 160 -23.08 -3.41 6.11
N VAL A 161 -22.65 -3.74 4.89
CA VAL A 161 -23.44 -4.54 3.94
C VAL A 161 -23.58 -5.99 4.42
N SER A 162 -22.56 -6.55 5.06
CA SER A 162 -22.60 -7.92 5.58
C SER A 162 -23.23 -8.04 6.97
N GLY A 163 -23.63 -6.93 7.62
CA GLY A 163 -24.09 -6.93 9.01
C GLY A 163 -23.05 -7.43 10.02
N SER A 164 -21.76 -7.27 9.72
CA SER A 164 -20.67 -7.76 10.58
C SER A 164 -20.53 -6.92 11.85
N GLY A 165 -20.14 -7.55 12.96
CA GLY A 165 -19.73 -6.86 14.20
C GLY A 165 -18.35 -6.19 14.15
N ALA A 166 -17.62 -6.35 13.03
CA ALA A 166 -16.32 -5.72 12.82
C ALA A 166 -16.39 -4.19 12.87
N ARG A 167 -15.40 -3.55 13.51
CA ARG A 167 -15.30 -2.09 13.61
C ARG A 167 -14.11 -1.59 12.80
N PHE A 168 -14.34 -0.62 11.92
CA PHE A 168 -13.27 -0.01 11.11
C PHE A 168 -13.11 1.47 11.42
N VAL A 169 -11.89 1.87 11.79
CA VAL A 169 -11.55 3.25 12.16
C VAL A 169 -10.53 3.79 11.15
N ARG A 170 -10.71 5.05 10.73
CA ARG A 170 -9.73 5.75 9.92
C ARG A 170 -8.76 6.48 10.82
N GLY A 171 -7.48 6.17 10.76
CA GLY A 171 -6.50 6.81 11.62
C GLY A 171 -5.11 6.23 11.49
N ASP A 172 -4.19 6.81 12.25
CA ASP A 172 -2.85 6.30 12.45
C ASP A 172 -2.84 5.39 13.68
N TYR A 173 -2.21 4.21 13.59
CA TYR A 173 -2.10 3.31 14.74
C TYR A 173 -1.17 3.87 15.82
N HIS A 174 -0.31 4.85 15.51
CA HIS A 174 0.51 5.53 16.49
C HIS A 174 -0.32 6.21 17.59
N ASP A 175 -1.52 6.70 17.25
CA ASP A 175 -2.44 7.40 18.16
C ASP A 175 -3.31 6.44 19.01
N LEU A 176 -3.26 5.14 18.76
CA LEU A 176 -4.00 4.14 19.53
C LEU A 176 -3.25 3.77 20.81
N ASP A 177 -3.98 3.46 21.87
CA ASP A 177 -3.41 2.80 23.05
C ASP A 177 -3.48 1.28 22.87
N PHE A 178 -2.32 0.65 22.65
CA PHE A 178 -2.22 -0.80 22.44
C PHE A 178 -2.60 -1.61 23.67
N GLY A 179 -2.62 -1.00 24.85
CA GLY A 179 -3.07 -1.65 26.08
C GLY A 179 -4.50 -2.17 25.95
N ASN A 180 -5.35 -1.55 25.13
CA ASN A 180 -6.77 -1.94 25.00
C ASN A 180 -7.04 -3.22 24.22
N TYR A 181 -5.99 -3.88 23.70
CA TYR A 181 -6.12 -5.06 22.84
C TYR A 181 -5.38 -6.26 23.44
N ASP A 182 -6.04 -7.42 23.42
CA ASP A 182 -5.42 -8.71 23.74
C ASP A 182 -4.53 -9.20 22.59
N ALA A 183 -4.80 -8.77 21.36
CA ALA A 183 -3.99 -9.11 20.20
C ALA A 183 -3.86 -7.94 19.21
N VAL A 184 -2.65 -7.75 18.69
CA VAL A 184 -2.35 -6.79 17.63
C VAL A 184 -1.77 -7.55 16.44
N PHE A 185 -2.42 -7.48 15.28
CA PHE A 185 -1.93 -8.03 14.03
C PHE A 185 -1.37 -6.92 13.14
N ALA A 186 -0.19 -7.14 12.57
CA ALA A 186 0.49 -6.21 11.69
C ALA A 186 0.92 -6.89 10.38
N TYR A 187 0.60 -6.26 9.26
CA TYR A 187 1.22 -6.55 7.97
C TYR A 187 1.57 -5.23 7.28
N LEU A 188 2.70 -4.66 7.70
CA LEU A 188 3.11 -3.29 7.36
C LEU A 188 4.27 -3.29 6.35
N SER A 189 5.45 -2.84 6.77
CA SER A 189 6.69 -2.84 6.01
C SER A 189 7.89 -2.91 6.96
N PRO A 190 9.10 -3.27 6.49
CA PRO A 190 10.29 -3.30 7.35
C PRO A 190 10.60 -1.97 8.03
N ALA A 191 10.27 -0.85 7.40
CA ALA A 191 10.52 0.49 7.93
C ALA A 191 9.69 0.81 9.19
N ALA A 192 8.53 0.17 9.36
CA ALA A 192 7.63 0.42 10.49
C ALA A 192 7.91 -0.50 11.71
N MET A 193 8.71 -1.55 11.57
CA MET A 193 8.83 -2.61 12.58
C MET A 193 9.51 -2.17 13.87
N SER A 194 10.54 -1.31 13.77
CA SER A 194 11.25 -0.79 14.94
C SER A 194 10.33 0.04 15.82
N ASP A 195 9.61 0.99 15.22
CA ASP A 195 8.67 1.86 15.93
C ASP A 195 7.48 1.07 16.48
N LEU A 196 6.99 0.07 15.73
CA LEU A 196 5.96 -0.84 16.19
C LEU A 196 6.39 -1.58 17.47
N TRP A 197 7.62 -2.11 17.50
CA TRP A 197 8.14 -2.80 18.68
C TRP A 197 8.23 -1.87 19.89
N HIS A 198 8.80 -0.68 19.72
CA HIS A 198 8.92 0.29 20.81
C HIS A 198 7.56 0.69 21.38
N LYS A 199 6.52 0.80 20.53
CA LYS A 199 5.16 1.06 20.99
C LYS A 199 4.58 -0.14 21.73
N ALA A 200 4.65 -1.33 21.14
CA ALA A 200 4.13 -2.56 21.72
C ALA A 200 4.75 -2.85 23.10
N ALA A 201 6.07 -2.74 23.23
CA ALA A 201 6.79 -2.95 24.48
C ALA A 201 6.45 -1.96 25.59
N ARG A 202 5.96 -0.77 25.26
CA ARG A 202 5.53 0.22 26.26
C ARG A 202 4.07 0.07 26.68
N GLU A 203 3.21 -0.35 25.75
CA GLU A 203 1.76 -0.20 25.91
C GLU A 203 1.01 -1.54 26.04
N MET A 204 1.51 -2.62 25.45
CA MET A 204 0.82 -3.91 25.51
C MET A 204 0.83 -4.49 26.93
N ARG A 205 -0.31 -5.05 27.33
CA ARG A 205 -0.49 -5.67 28.65
C ARG A 205 0.14 -7.05 28.67
N SER A 206 0.55 -7.51 29.86
CA SER A 206 0.97 -8.90 30.01
C SER A 206 -0.16 -9.87 29.65
N GLY A 207 0.17 -10.93 28.93
CA GLY A 207 -0.75 -11.88 28.32
C GLY A 207 -1.26 -11.48 26.93
N ALA A 208 -0.92 -10.29 26.42
CA ALA A 208 -1.27 -9.88 25.06
C ALA A 208 -0.28 -10.43 24.03
N ILE A 209 -0.72 -10.52 22.77
CA ILE A 209 0.08 -11.07 21.67
C ILE A 209 0.23 -10.08 20.52
N LEU A 210 1.46 -9.90 20.03
CA LEU A 210 1.76 -9.18 18.79
C LEU A 210 2.04 -10.20 17.70
N LEU A 211 1.34 -10.09 16.57
CA LEU A 211 1.52 -10.93 15.40
C LEU A 211 1.97 -10.07 14.21
N SER A 212 3.13 -10.38 13.63
CA SER A 212 3.61 -9.71 12.41
C SER A 212 3.71 -10.69 11.26
N TYR A 213 3.04 -10.40 10.15
CA TYR A 213 3.15 -11.19 8.94
C TYR A 213 4.29 -10.68 8.05
N GLU A 214 5.12 -11.61 7.56
CA GLU A 214 6.28 -11.41 6.69
C GLU A 214 7.47 -10.67 7.31
N PHE A 215 7.22 -9.65 8.13
CA PHE A 215 8.26 -8.75 8.63
C PHE A 215 8.64 -9.06 10.09
N VAL A 216 9.91 -9.39 10.30
CA VAL A 216 10.47 -9.64 11.63
C VAL A 216 10.86 -8.33 12.32
N ILE A 217 10.70 -8.28 13.64
CA ILE A 217 11.23 -7.21 14.50
C ILE A 217 12.65 -7.61 14.92
N THR A 218 13.63 -6.76 14.65
CA THR A 218 15.05 -7.09 14.89
C THR A 218 15.50 -6.88 16.34
N GLU A 219 14.77 -6.04 17.06
CA GLU A 219 15.03 -5.61 18.43
C GLU A 219 14.74 -6.72 19.44
N LYS A 220 13.88 -7.67 19.08
CA LYS A 220 13.48 -8.81 19.92
C LYS A 220 13.19 -10.02 19.06
N ALA A 221 13.87 -11.13 19.34
CA ALA A 221 13.56 -12.41 18.71
C ALA A 221 12.10 -12.84 19.01
N PRO A 222 11.36 -13.36 18.00
CA PRO A 222 10.00 -13.84 18.20
C PRO A 222 9.97 -15.07 19.10
N ASP A 223 8.94 -15.19 19.92
CA ASP A 223 8.71 -16.37 20.76
C ASP A 223 8.26 -17.56 19.92
N LEU A 224 7.53 -17.29 18.84
CA LEU A 224 7.08 -18.31 17.88
C LEU A 224 7.16 -17.77 16.45
N SER A 225 7.52 -18.66 15.52
CA SER A 225 7.52 -18.38 14.08
C SER A 225 6.78 -19.50 13.37
N ILE A 226 5.68 -19.16 12.71
CA ILE A 226 4.83 -20.13 12.00
C ILE A 226 4.93 -19.86 10.51
N LEU A 227 5.12 -20.91 9.72
CA LEU A 227 5.00 -20.84 8.27
C LEU A 227 3.57 -21.27 7.87
N PRO A 228 2.65 -20.35 7.54
CA PRO A 228 1.26 -20.71 7.27
C PRO A 228 1.19 -21.73 6.13
N THR A 229 0.63 -22.92 6.39
CA THR A 229 0.56 -24.05 5.44
C THR A 229 1.92 -24.57 4.91
N GLY A 230 3.04 -24.25 5.56
CA GLY A 230 4.37 -24.75 5.20
C GLY A 230 5.00 -24.11 3.97
N ARG A 231 4.38 -23.07 3.39
CA ARG A 231 4.93 -22.28 2.26
C ARG A 231 4.51 -20.83 2.35
N GLY A 232 5.38 -19.91 1.94
CA GLY A 232 5.10 -18.47 1.85
C GLY A 232 5.77 -17.66 2.96
N PRO A 233 5.32 -16.41 3.19
CA PRO A 233 5.86 -15.58 4.25
C PRO A 233 5.56 -16.13 5.66
N THR A 234 6.47 -15.87 6.59
CA THR A 234 6.37 -16.32 7.99
C THR A 234 5.46 -15.40 8.79
N LEU A 235 4.69 -15.96 9.73
CA LEU A 235 3.99 -15.24 10.78
C LEU A 235 4.83 -15.29 12.06
N TYR A 236 5.28 -14.14 12.54
CA TYR A 236 6.07 -13.98 13.75
C TYR A 236 5.18 -13.56 14.92
N ILE A 237 5.45 -14.10 16.11
CA ILE A 237 4.63 -13.89 17.31
C ILE A 237 5.52 -13.50 18.49
N TRP A 238 5.09 -12.49 19.24
CA TRP A 238 5.66 -12.07 20.52
C TRP A 238 4.56 -12.05 21.59
N HIS A 239 4.83 -12.62 22.75
CA HIS A 239 3.97 -12.59 23.93
C HIS A 239 4.52 -11.56 24.93
N PHE A 240 3.62 -10.79 25.54
CA PHE A 240 3.92 -9.79 26.57
C PHE A 240 3.61 -10.30 27.98
#